data_AF-X1L643-F1
#
_entry.id   AF-X1L643-F1
#
_cell.length_a   1.000
_cell.length_b   1.000
_cell.length_c   1.000
_cell.angle_alpha   90.00
_cell.angle_beta   90.00
_cell.angle_gamma   90.00
#
_symmetry.space_group_name_H-M   'P 1'
#
loop_
_entity.id
_entity.type
_entity.pdbx_description
1 polymer ?
#
loop_
_entity_poly.entity_id
_entity_poly.type
_entity_poly.pdbx_seq_one_letter_code
_entity_poly.pdbx_strand_id
1 'polypeptide(L)' 'MNKTTIYDCCIIELPKIHNKAGNITPIEGIKNIPFKIERVFYLYDIPGGADRGAHAHKKCHQFIIAASGNFDVMLDDSVN' A
#
# COMPACT_ATOMS: atom_id res chain seq x y z
N MET A 1 6.95 18.75 14.96
CA MET A 1 6.51 17.76 13.97
C MET A 1 5.31 17.06 14.55
N ASN A 2 4.19 17.00 13.83
CA ASN A 2 3.03 16.23 14.29
C ASN A 2 3.43 14.75 14.36
N LYS A 3 3.02 14.07 15.43
CA LYS A 3 3.25 12.63 15.60
C LYS A 3 2.32 11.91 14.62
N THR A 4 2.88 11.07 13.75
CA THR A 4 2.09 10.19 12.88
C THR A 4 1.44 9.10 13.73
N THR A 5 0.18 8.80 13.45
CA THR A 5 -0.65 7.80 14.13
C THR A 5 -1.25 6.84 13.12
N ILE A 6 -1.83 5.74 13.58
CA ILE A 6 -2.58 4.82 12.70
C ILE A 6 -3.74 5.50 11.96
N TYR A 7 -4.27 6.60 12.49
CA TYR A 7 -5.38 7.35 11.86
C TYR A 7 -4.94 8.18 10.65
N ASP A 8 -3.64 8.38 10.45
CA ASP A 8 -3.09 9.01 9.24
C ASP A 8 -3.03 8.02 8.06
N CYS A 9 -3.24 6.73 8.31
CA CYS A 9 -3.34 5.72 7.26
C CYS A 9 -4.75 5.73 6.67
N CYS A 10 -4.84 5.63 5.35
CA CYS A 10 -6.11 5.62 4.64
C CYS A 10 -6.13 4.56 3.53
N ILE A 11 -7.34 4.11 3.21
CA ILE A 11 -7.60 3.35 2.00
C ILE A 11 -7.73 4.36 0.85
N ILE A 12 -6.99 4.12 -0.23
CA ILE A 12 -7.05 4.93 -1.44
C ILE A 12 -7.75 4.12 -2.52
N GLU A 13 -8.88 4.61 -3.00
CA GLU A 13 -9.55 4.06 -4.18
C GLU A 13 -8.83 4.51 -5.45
N LEU A 14 -8.41 3.53 -6.26
CA LEU A 14 -7.72 3.79 -7.52
C LEU A 14 -8.70 3.78 -8.70
N PRO A 15 -8.44 4.59 -9.75
CA PRO A 15 -9.27 4.58 -10.94
C PRO A 15 -9.19 3.21 -11.64
N LYS A 16 -10.32 2.74 -12.14
CA LYS A 16 -10.40 1.55 -13.00
C LYS A 16 -10.91 1.95 -14.37
N ILE A 17 -10.03 1.89 -15.36
CA ILE A 17 -10.38 2.14 -16.75
C ILE A 17 -10.75 0.80 -17.37
N HIS A 18 -12.02 0.63 -17.72
CA HIS A 18 -12.55 -0.59 -18.31
C HIS A 18 -12.75 -0.44 -19.82
N ASN A 19 -12.38 -1.45 -20.59
CA ASN A 19 -12.72 -1.57 -22.00
C ASN A 19 -12.88 -3.05 -22.42
N LYS A 20 -13.18 -3.28 -23.71
CA LYS A 20 -13.35 -4.63 -24.28
C LYS A 20 -12.11 -5.54 -24.13
N ALA A 21 -10.93 -4.97 -23.98
CA ALA A 21 -9.66 -5.70 -23.80
C ALA A 21 -9.32 -5.97 -22.33
N GLY A 22 -10.10 -5.46 -21.38
CA GLY A 22 -9.92 -5.71 -19.95
C GLY A 22 -9.95 -4.44 -19.11
N ASN A 23 -9.16 -4.44 -18.03
CA ASN A 23 -9.09 -3.35 -17.06
C ASN A 23 -7.65 -2.87 -16.92
N ILE A 24 -7.47 -1.56 -16.79
CA ILE A 24 -6.19 -0.95 -16.42
C ILE A 24 -6.41 0.09 -15.32
N THR A 25 -5.51 0.09 -14.34
CA THR A 25 -5.48 1.04 -13.24
C THR A 25 -4.11 1.72 -13.24
N PRO A 26 -3.99 2.92 -13.82
CA PRO A 26 -2.74 3.69 -13.76
C PRO A 26 -2.54 4.25 -12.35
N ILE A 27 -1.28 4.27 -11.90
CA ILE A 27 -0.89 4.82 -10.60
C ILE A 27 0.26 5.78 -10.84
N GLU A 28 0.01 7.06 -10.58
CA GLU A 28 0.98 8.13 -10.69
C GLU A 28 1.23 8.73 -9.29
N GLY A 29 2.51 8.87 -8.91
CA GLY A 29 2.90 9.55 -7.69
C GLY A 29 2.42 11.01 -7.68
N ILE A 30 2.12 11.56 -6.50
CA ILE A 30 1.57 12.91 -6.27
C ILE A 30 0.15 13.13 -6.82
N LYS A 31 -0.28 12.37 -7.84
CA LYS A 31 -1.62 12.46 -8.43
C LYS A 31 -2.61 11.51 -7.78
N ASN A 32 -2.27 10.23 -7.68
CA ASN A 32 -3.14 9.21 -7.07
C ASN A 32 -2.79 8.94 -5.60
N ILE A 33 -1.54 9.19 -5.22
CA ILE A 33 -1.03 8.98 -3.86
C ILE A 33 -0.29 10.24 -3.39
N PRO A 34 -0.27 10.55 -2.07
CA PRO A 34 0.22 11.83 -1.56
C PRO A 34 1.75 11.93 -1.47
N PHE A 35 2.49 11.17 -2.28
CA PHE A 35 3.97 11.18 -2.31
C PHE A 35 4.52 10.72 -3.68
N LYS A 36 5.80 11.00 -3.93
CA LYS A 36 6.52 10.54 -5.12
C LYS A 36 6.90 9.06 -4.98
N ILE A 37 6.80 8.32 -6.08
CA ILE A 37 7.21 6.90 -6.12
C ILE A 37 8.70 6.86 -6.47
N GLU A 38 9.53 6.54 -5.48
CA GLU A 38 10.97 6.35 -5.69
C GLU A 38 11.34 4.90 -6.01
N ARG A 39 10.48 3.93 -5.63
CA ARG A 39 10.73 2.50 -5.83
C ARG A 39 9.43 1.69 -5.81
N VAL A 40 9.38 0.64 -6.65
CA VAL A 40 8.33 -0.38 -6.68
C VAL A 40 8.96 -1.75 -6.47
N PHE A 41 8.30 -2.63 -5.72
CA PHE A 41 8.69 -4.01 -5.54
C PHE A 41 7.44 -4.87 -5.31
N TYR A 42 7.54 -6.16 -5.61
CA TYR A 42 6.47 -7.13 -5.43
C TYR A 42 6.89 -8.19 -4.42
N LEU A 43 5.95 -8.55 -3.55
CA LEU A 43 6.03 -9.76 -2.77
C LEU A 43 5.14 -10.79 -3.47
N TYR A 44 5.69 -11.95 -3.78
CA TYR A 44 5.02 -13.02 -4.50
C TYR A 44 5.48 -14.38 -3.97
N ASP A 45 4.70 -15.43 -4.23
CA ASP A 45 4.92 -16.81 -3.78
C ASP A 45 5.18 -16.95 -2.28
N ILE A 46 4.49 -16.14 -1.48
CA ILE A 46 4.48 -16.26 -0.02
C ILE A 46 3.53 -17.40 0.38
N PRO A 47 3.99 -18.40 1.14
CA PRO A 47 3.13 -19.46 1.62
C PRO A 47 1.92 -18.93 2.40
N GLY A 48 0.75 -19.56 2.23
CA GLY A 48 -0.45 -19.19 2.97
C GLY A 48 -0.25 -19.30 4.48
N GLY A 49 -0.70 -18.28 5.22
CA GLY A 49 -0.52 -18.18 6.68
C GLY A 49 0.87 -17.74 7.14
N ALA A 50 1.77 -17.37 6.22
CA ALA A 50 3.06 -16.80 6.59
C ALA A 50 2.95 -15.30 6.86
N ASP A 51 3.51 -14.86 7.98
CA ASP A 51 3.61 -13.44 8.33
C ASP A 51 4.88 -12.80 7.74
N ARG A 52 4.77 -11.51 7.38
CA ARG A 52 5.87 -10.69 6.88
C ARG A 52 5.76 -9.29 7.47
N GLY A 53 6.89 -8.58 7.57
CA GLY A 53 6.92 -7.20 8.06
C GLY A 53 7.52 -7.11 9.46
N ALA A 54 6.71 -6.76 10.47
CA ALA A 54 7.11 -6.53 11.86
C ALA A 54 8.24 -5.49 12.04
N HIS A 55 8.23 -4.44 11.23
CA HIS A 55 9.18 -3.33 11.31
C HIS A 55 8.49 -2.00 11.01
N ALA A 56 9.10 -0.92 11.50
CA ALA A 56 8.69 0.44 11.21
C ALA A 56 9.74 1.14 10.34
N HIS A 57 9.29 2.03 9.46
CA HIS A 57 10.18 2.89 8.68
C HIS A 57 10.33 4.27 9.33
N LYS A 58 11.55 4.82 9.31
CA LYS A 58 11.81 6.17 9.83
C LYS A 58 11.34 7.30 8.90
N LYS A 59 11.37 7.08 7.58
CA LYS A 59 11.12 8.12 6.56
C LYS A 59 10.34 7.62 5.33
N CYS A 60 10.09 6.32 5.21
CA CYS A 60 9.47 5.76 4.01
C CYS A 60 7.95 5.80 4.16
N HIS A 61 7.28 6.42 3.19
CA HIS A 61 5.84 6.20 3.00
C HIS A 61 5.66 4.96 2.12
N GLN A 62 4.64 4.17 2.39
CA GLN A 62 4.33 2.96 1.63
C GLN A 62 2.88 3.01 1.15
N PHE A 63 2.67 2.57 -0.09
CA PHE A 63 1.36 2.28 -0.64
C PHE A 63 1.35 0.80 -1.00
N ILE A 64 0.42 0.04 -0.43
CA ILE A 64 0.37 -1.41 -0.52
C ILE A 64 -0.86 -1.79 -1.33
N ILE A 65 -0.69 -2.70 -2.29
CA ILE A 65 -1.76 -3.17 -3.18
C ILE A 65 -1.70 -4.69 -3.26
N ALA A 66 -2.84 -5.34 -3.03
CA ALA A 66 -3.03 -6.74 -3.40
C ALA A 66 -3.21 -6.84 -4.91
N ALA A 67 -2.10 -6.94 -5.65
CA ALA A 67 -2.11 -7.09 -7.10
C ALA A 67 -2.83 -8.38 -7.55
N SER A 68 -2.82 -9.41 -6.70
CA SER A 68 -3.60 -10.64 -6.84
C SER A 68 -3.90 -11.19 -5.45
N GLY A 69 -5.06 -11.82 -5.28
CA GLY A 69 -5.50 -12.39 -4.00
C GLY A 69 -5.84 -11.32 -2.96
N ASN A 70 -5.59 -11.64 -1.70
CA ASN A 70 -5.81 -10.76 -0.55
C ASN A 70 -4.77 -11.07 0.55
N PHE A 71 -4.60 -10.13 1.46
CA PHE A 71 -3.82 -10.27 2.69
C PHE A 71 -4.32 -9.26 3.71
N ASP A 72 -3.99 -9.51 4.98
CA ASP A 72 -4.23 -8.59 6.07
C ASP A 72 -3.03 -7.66 6.30
N VAL A 73 -3.30 -6.41 6.67
CA VAL A 73 -2.27 -5.46 7.10
C VAL A 73 -2.58 -5.03 8.52
N MET A 74 -1.66 -5.35 9.43
CA MET A 74 -1.69 -4.86 10.81
C MET A 74 -0.76 -3.65 10.92
N LEU A 75 -1.27 -2.55 11.50
CA LEU A 75 -0.55 -1.31 11.73
C LEU A 75 -0.53 -1.02 13.23
N ASP A 76 0.60 -0.50 13.73
CA ASP A 76 0.81 -0.24 15.15
C ASP A 76 1.61 1.07 15.30
N ASP A 77 1.05 2.04 16.04
CA ASP A 77 1.72 3.31 16.39
C ASP A 77 2.22 3.34 17.85
N SER A 78 2.26 2.18 18.51
CA SER A 78 2.59 1.89 19.90
C SER A 78 1.63 2.45 20.95
N VAL A 79 0.48 2.99 20.52
CA VAL A 79 -0.49 3.62 21.43
C VAL A 79 -1.88 3.02 21.31
N ASN A 80 -2.36 2.79 20.08
CA ASN A 80 -3.73 2.36 19.80
C ASN A 80 -3.82 0.87 19.44
#